data_AF-A0A6P1BHK4-F1
#
_entry.id   AF-A0A6P1BHK4-F1
#
_cell.length_a   1.000
_cell.length_b   1.000
_cell.length_c   1.000
_cell.angle_alpha   90.00
_cell.angle_beta   90.00
_cell.angle_gamma   90.00
#
_symmetry.space_group_name_H-M   'P 1'
#
loop_
_entity.id
_entity.type
_entity.pdbx_description
1 polymer ?
#
loop_
_entity_poly.entity_id
_entity_poly.type
_entity_poly.pdbx_seq_one_letter_code
_entity_poly.pdbx_strand_id
1 'polypeptide(L)'
;MRRQTPTSGINSAGSSCALRLDPLSLPLSFHAQDARADGGTRQVELHREHVVLRRAVLGMRMAVNVRVSDFLGVAVRGIDDAQMLVLVHRDPALTIPLGSSSDADEITSAWQTWSDIFRLPQLTERAPRQPAPRRRRRNAIRARRPKFLVRRRAGVQLNEASVHRDEREIIARD
;
A
#
# COMPACT_ATOMS: atom_id res chain seq x y z
N MET A 1 -8.88 -23.71 6.78
CA MET A 1 -8.88 -22.49 5.94
C MET A 1 -8.22 -21.35 6.71
N ARG A 2 -6.91 -21.16 6.51
CA ARG A 2 -6.10 -20.13 7.16
C ARG A 2 -6.07 -18.90 6.26
N ARG A 3 -6.58 -17.76 6.74
CA ARG A 3 -6.44 -16.47 6.06
C ARG A 3 -5.03 -15.94 6.33
N GLN A 4 -4.17 -15.91 5.31
CA GLN A 4 -2.90 -15.20 5.39
C GLN A 4 -3.17 -13.71 5.20
N THR A 5 -2.95 -12.93 6.25
CA THR A 5 -2.72 -11.49 6.18
C THR A 5 -1.32 -11.26 5.62
N PRO A 6 -1.11 -10.34 4.66
CA PRO A 6 0.25 -9.93 4.32
C PRO A 6 0.81 -9.14 5.51
N THR A 7 1.70 -9.79 6.26
CA THR A 7 2.60 -9.13 7.21
C THR A 7 3.57 -8.27 6.40
N SER A 8 3.27 -6.98 6.27
CA SER A 8 4.29 -5.99 5.91
C SER A 8 5.09 -5.71 7.18
N GLY A 9 6.11 -6.51 7.41
CA GLY A 9 7.04 -6.37 8.50
C GLY A 9 8.34 -7.06 8.13
N ILE A 10 9.16 -6.39 7.33
CA ILE A 10 10.57 -6.73 7.20
C ILE A 10 11.34 -5.41 7.11
N ASN A 11 11.62 -4.86 8.30
CA ASN A 11 12.62 -3.83 8.49
C ASN A 11 13.97 -4.41 8.04
N SER A 12 14.69 -3.75 7.13
CA SER A 12 16.12 -4.05 7.00
C SER A 12 16.80 -3.52 8.24
N ALA A 13 17.25 -4.45 9.09
CA ALA A 13 18.19 -4.18 10.17
C ALA A 13 19.49 -3.63 9.56
N GLY A 14 19.68 -2.32 9.71
CA GLY A 14 20.83 -1.59 9.19
C GLY A 14 20.92 -0.23 9.85
N SER A 15 21.53 -0.21 11.04
CA SER A 15 21.88 0.96 11.82
C SER A 15 20.73 1.70 12.50
N SER A 16 20.84 1.83 13.82
CA SER A 16 19.91 2.40 14.78
C SER A 16 19.74 3.93 14.68
N CYS A 17 19.62 4.47 13.47
CA CYS A 17 19.29 5.87 13.27
C CYS A 17 17.86 5.92 12.74
N ALA A 18 16.92 6.17 13.65
CA ALA A 18 15.55 6.47 13.30
C ALA A 18 15.57 7.55 12.18
N LEU A 19 14.89 7.29 11.05
CA LEU A 19 14.87 8.23 9.93
C LEU A 19 14.41 9.58 10.48
N ARG A 20 15.26 10.61 10.46
CA ARG A 20 14.93 11.94 10.98
C ARG A 20 15.19 12.96 9.91
N LEU A 21 14.12 13.40 9.25
CA LEU A 21 14.20 14.47 8.26
C LEU A 21 13.90 15.80 8.95
N ASP A 22 14.77 16.78 8.76
CA ASP A 22 14.57 18.14 9.25
C ASP A 22 13.63 18.91 8.29
N PRO A 23 12.43 19.31 8.73
CA PRO A 23 11.48 20.05 7.89
C PRO A 23 12.05 21.36 7.33
N LEU A 24 12.98 21.99 8.02
CA LEU A 24 13.51 23.32 7.65
C LEU A 24 14.59 23.25 6.57
N SER A 25 15.17 22.07 6.36
CA SER A 25 16.27 21.82 5.41
C SER A 25 15.80 21.45 3.99
N LEU A 26 14.56 21.76 3.62
CA LEU A 26 14.06 21.50 2.27
C LEU A 26 14.84 22.30 1.20
N PRO A 27 15.18 21.69 0.04
CA PRO A 27 14.76 20.35 -0.40
C PRO A 27 15.60 19.21 0.20
N LEU A 28 14.97 18.06 0.42
CA LEU A 28 15.62 16.86 0.97
C LEU A 28 15.61 15.71 -0.03
N SER A 29 16.71 14.95 -0.10
CA SER A 29 16.83 13.77 -0.95
C SER A 29 17.24 12.56 -0.12
N PHE A 30 16.46 11.49 -0.16
CA PHE A 30 16.71 10.27 0.61
C PHE A 30 16.11 9.03 -0.06
N HIS A 31 16.48 7.86 0.45
CA HIS A 31 15.93 6.59 0.00
C HIS A 31 14.85 6.10 0.95
N ALA A 32 13.74 5.63 0.40
CA ALA A 32 12.61 5.08 1.16
C ALA A 32 12.22 3.71 0.60
N GLN A 33 11.68 2.85 1.47
CA GLN A 33 11.18 1.55 1.03
C GLN A 33 9.93 1.71 0.16
N ASP A 34 9.85 0.88 -0.88
CA ASP A 34 8.70 0.78 -1.78
C ASP A 34 8.54 -0.68 -2.23
N ALA A 35 7.51 -1.35 -1.72
CA ALA A 35 7.23 -2.76 -2.04
C ALA A 35 6.94 -3.01 -3.53
N ARG A 36 6.63 -1.96 -4.30
CA ARG A 36 6.40 -2.09 -5.75
C ARG A 36 7.67 -1.86 -6.58
N ALA A 37 8.71 -1.29 -5.99
CA ALA A 37 9.95 -0.99 -6.70
C ALA A 37 10.83 -2.23 -6.83
N ASP A 38 11.53 -2.35 -7.94
CA ASP A 38 12.62 -3.30 -8.12
C ASP A 38 13.71 -2.99 -7.08
N GLY A 39 14.10 -4.01 -6.30
CA GLY A 39 15.02 -3.82 -5.17
C GLY A 39 14.37 -3.19 -3.92
N GLY A 40 13.05 -3.02 -3.89
CA GLY A 40 12.29 -2.63 -2.70
C GLY A 40 12.53 -1.20 -2.21
N THR A 41 13.22 -0.37 -3.00
CA THR A 41 13.65 0.99 -2.60
C THR A 41 13.38 1.98 -3.71
N ARG A 42 13.02 3.22 -3.34
CA ARG A 42 12.87 4.37 -4.22
C ARG A 42 13.68 5.55 -3.70
N GLN A 43 14.13 6.41 -4.61
CA GLN A 43 14.70 7.71 -4.26
C GLN A 43 13.56 8.73 -4.19
N VAL A 44 13.52 9.51 -3.12
CA VAL A 44 12.53 10.57 -2.90
C VAL A 44 13.27 11.89 -2.82
N GLU A 45 12.83 12.87 -3.60
CA GLU A 45 13.22 14.27 -3.50
C GLU A 45 11.99 15.06 -3.03
N LEU A 46 12.07 15.60 -1.83
CA LEU A 46 11.00 16.31 -1.15
C LEU A 46 11.26 17.81 -1.25
N HIS A 47 10.39 18.52 -1.95
CA HIS A 47 10.36 19.98 -2.02
C HIS A 47 9.18 20.52 -1.21
N ARG A 48 9.14 21.84 -1.01
CA ARG A 48 8.01 22.52 -0.33
C ARG A 48 6.67 22.39 -1.06
N GLU A 49 6.70 22.34 -2.39
CA GLU A 49 5.48 22.36 -3.23
C GLU A 49 5.20 21.03 -3.93
N HIS A 50 6.21 20.19 -4.10
CA HIS A 50 6.08 18.92 -4.82
C HIS A 50 7.08 17.87 -4.32
N VAL A 51 6.83 16.62 -4.70
CA VAL A 51 7.66 15.46 -4.37
C VAL A 51 7.99 14.74 -5.67
N VAL A 52 9.27 14.46 -5.88
CA VAL A 52 9.74 13.64 -7.00
C VAL A 52 10.15 12.27 -6.48
N LEU A 53 9.55 11.21 -7.04
CA LEU A 53 9.87 9.84 -6.70
C LEU A 53 10.51 9.17 -7.90
N ARG A 54 11.72 8.62 -7.74
CA ARG A 54 12.38 7.80 -8.78
C ARG A 54 12.45 6.35 -8.33
N ARG A 55 11.94 5.44 -9.16
CA ARG A 55 11.98 3.98 -8.93
C ARG A 55 12.07 3.20 -10.24
N ALA A 56 12.43 1.93 -10.16
CA ALA A 56 12.26 0.97 -11.26
C ALA A 56 11.13 -0.01 -10.92
N VAL A 57 10.34 -0.43 -11.89
CA VAL A 57 9.31 -1.47 -11.72
C VAL A 57 9.35 -2.38 -12.95
N LEU A 58 9.62 -3.67 -12.75
CA LEU A 58 9.78 -4.66 -13.83
C LEU A 58 10.82 -4.21 -14.89
N GLY A 59 11.93 -3.64 -14.44
CA GLY A 59 13.00 -3.11 -15.29
C GLY A 59 12.74 -1.72 -15.88
N MET A 60 11.53 -1.18 -15.72
CA MET A 60 11.18 0.16 -16.22
C MET A 60 11.49 1.23 -15.18
N ARG A 61 12.48 2.08 -15.47
CA ARG A 61 12.81 3.26 -14.66
C ARG A 61 11.79 4.36 -14.90
N MET A 62 11.24 4.92 -13.84
CA MET A 62 10.24 5.99 -13.90
C MET A 62 10.49 7.05 -12.83
N ALA A 63 10.07 8.27 -13.13
CA ALA A 63 10.02 9.38 -12.20
C ALA A 63 8.57 9.90 -12.11
N VAL A 64 8.05 10.02 -10.89
CA VAL A 64 6.70 10.51 -10.62
C VAL A 64 6.82 11.83 -9.87
N ASN A 65 6.20 12.89 -10.41
CA ASN A 65 6.11 14.19 -9.75
C ASN A 65 4.69 14.37 -9.20
N VAL A 66 4.58 14.59 -7.89
CA VAL A 66 3.30 14.75 -7.18
C VAL A 66 3.32 16.07 -6.43
N ARG A 67 2.29 16.90 -6.54
CA ARG A 67 2.22 18.13 -5.76
C ARG A 67 1.93 17.82 -4.30
N VAL A 68 2.47 18.62 -3.40
CA VAL A 68 2.21 18.50 -1.96
C VAL A 68 0.72 18.65 -1.66
N SER A 69 0.00 19.50 -2.41
CA SER A 69 -1.46 19.68 -2.27
C SER A 69 -2.31 18.46 -2.65
N ASP A 70 -1.75 17.48 -3.38
CA ASP A 70 -2.45 16.24 -3.73
C ASP A 70 -2.39 15.19 -2.59
N PHE A 71 -1.58 15.45 -1.55
CA PHE A 71 -1.53 14.62 -0.34
C PHE A 71 -2.72 14.93 0.57
N LEU A 72 -3.14 13.91 1.32
CA LEU A 72 -4.27 14.00 2.24
C LEU A 72 -3.92 14.78 3.51
N GLY A 73 -2.66 14.74 3.93
CA GLY A 73 -2.20 15.32 5.18
C GLY A 73 -0.98 14.63 5.76
N VAL A 74 -0.49 15.16 6.87
CA VAL A 74 0.60 14.54 7.65
C VAL A 74 -0.03 13.71 8.76
N ALA A 75 0.36 12.44 8.89
CA ALA A 75 -0.17 11.53 9.90
C ALA A 75 0.94 10.95 10.77
N VAL A 76 0.59 10.65 12.02
CA VAL A 76 1.42 9.86 12.93
C VAL A 76 0.89 8.43 12.92
N ARG A 77 1.80 7.45 12.79
CA ARG A 77 1.53 6.01 12.86
C ARG A 77 2.33 5.40 14.01
N GLY A 78 1.72 4.51 14.78
CA GLY A 78 2.47 3.70 15.75
C GLY A 78 3.25 2.60 15.04
N ILE A 79 4.52 2.42 15.38
CA ILE A 79 5.36 1.30 14.94
C ILE A 79 6.06 0.74 16.17
N ASP A 80 5.63 -0.43 16.63
CA ASP A 80 6.16 -1.10 17.82
C ASP A 80 6.35 -0.13 19.01
N ASP A 81 7.60 0.16 19.39
CA ASP A 81 7.96 1.05 20.51
C ASP A 81 8.20 2.53 20.10
N ALA A 82 7.92 2.88 18.84
CA ALA A 82 8.14 4.21 18.29
C ALA A 82 6.93 4.74 17.53
N GLN A 83 6.94 6.05 17.25
CA GLN A 83 5.97 6.68 16.37
C GLN A 83 6.66 7.12 15.09
N MET A 84 5.96 6.97 13.96
CA MET A 84 6.42 7.35 12.63
C MET A 84 5.53 8.44 12.06
N LEU A 85 6.14 9.53 11.63
CA LEU A 85 5.50 10.59 10.88
C LEU A 85 5.53 10.29 9.38
N VAL A 86 4.38 10.45 8.73
CA VAL A 86 4.17 10.04 7.34
C VAL A 86 3.35 11.10 6.60
N LEU A 87 3.81 11.50 5.41
CA LEU A 87 3.03 12.31 4.48
C LEU A 87 2.12 11.38 3.66
N VAL A 88 0.81 11.45 3.93
CA VAL A 88 -0.16 10.46 3.46
C VAL A 88 -0.69 10.84 2.08
N HIS A 89 -0.54 9.94 1.11
CA HIS A 89 -1.17 10.06 -0.20
C HIS A 89 -2.33 9.06 -0.32
N ARG A 90 -3.29 9.33 -1.22
CA ARG A 90 -4.41 8.40 -1.50
C ARG A 90 -3.93 7.05 -2.05
N ASP A 91 -2.86 7.06 -2.83
CA ASP A 91 -2.13 5.85 -3.25
C ASP A 91 -1.05 5.52 -2.21
N PRO A 92 -1.10 4.35 -1.55
CA PRO A 92 -0.09 3.90 -0.60
C PRO A 92 1.34 3.91 -1.18
N ALA A 93 1.49 3.64 -2.48
CA ALA A 93 2.81 3.62 -3.12
C ALA A 93 3.42 5.02 -3.36
N LEU A 94 2.71 6.10 -3.00
CA LEU A 94 3.19 7.48 -3.04
C LEU A 94 3.26 8.12 -1.64
N THR A 95 2.82 7.40 -0.60
CA THR A 95 2.92 7.85 0.79
C THR A 95 4.38 7.92 1.22
N ILE A 96 4.84 9.04 1.78
CA ILE A 96 6.27 9.29 2.06
C ILE A 96 6.54 9.25 3.58
N PRO A 97 7.52 8.47 4.05
CA PRO A 97 7.96 8.54 5.44
C PRO A 97 8.74 9.84 5.68
N LEU A 98 8.35 10.59 6.72
CA LEU A 98 9.01 11.85 7.11
C LEU A 98 9.96 11.64 8.29
N GLY A 99 9.66 10.69 9.17
CA GLY A 99 10.60 10.29 10.20
C GLY A 99 10.01 9.37 11.25
N SER A 100 10.84 8.90 12.16
CA SER A 100 10.44 8.09 13.31
C SER A 100 11.17 8.55 14.56
N SER A 101 10.52 8.55 15.72
CA SER A 101 11.12 8.78 17.02
C SER A 101 10.29 8.05 18.10
N SER A 102 10.95 7.64 19.18
CA SER A 102 10.29 7.09 20.37
C SER A 102 9.79 8.19 21.32
N ASP A 103 10.25 9.43 21.13
CA ASP A 103 9.79 10.59 21.90
C ASP A 103 8.51 11.18 21.28
N ALA A 104 7.43 11.18 22.07
CA ALA A 104 6.13 11.68 21.65
C ALA A 104 6.11 13.21 21.46
N ASP A 105 6.89 13.95 22.24
CA ASP A 105 6.95 15.42 22.14
C ASP A 105 7.68 15.84 20.87
N GLU A 106 8.77 15.15 20.53
CA GLU A 106 9.48 15.34 19.27
C GLU A 106 8.57 15.07 18.06
N ILE A 107 7.82 13.97 18.08
CA ILE A 107 6.90 13.62 16.99
C ILE A 107 5.78 14.64 16.86
N THR A 108 5.23 15.11 17.98
CA THR A 108 4.17 16.12 17.98
C THR A 108 4.67 17.45 17.42
N SER A 109 5.87 17.88 17.81
CA SER A 109 6.52 19.09 17.27
C SER A 109 6.84 18.97 15.77
N ALA A 110 7.40 17.83 15.35
CA ALA A 110 7.67 17.56 13.94
C ALA A 110 6.36 17.51 13.13
N TRP A 111 5.31 16.91 13.68
CA TRP A 111 4.00 16.82 13.04
C TRP A 111 3.40 18.20 12.76
N GLN A 112 3.43 19.10 13.75
CA GLN A 112 3.02 20.49 13.58
C GLN A 112 3.86 21.22 12.53
N THR A 113 5.18 21.13 12.65
CA THR A 113 6.11 21.80 11.73
C THR A 113 5.91 21.37 10.28
N TRP A 114 5.80 20.07 10.02
CA TRP A 114 5.56 19.54 8.68
C TRP A 114 4.18 19.95 8.13
N SER A 115 3.15 19.93 8.99
CA SER A 115 1.80 20.37 8.64
C SER A 115 1.78 21.84 8.18
N ASP A 116 2.50 22.71 8.90
CA ASP A 116 2.57 24.14 8.62
C ASP A 116 3.38 24.45 7.35
N ILE A 117 4.52 23.78 7.15
CA ILE A 117 5.37 23.96 5.96
C ILE A 117 4.61 23.56 4.70
N PHE A 118 3.92 22.42 4.74
CA PHE A 118 3.17 21.92 3.59
C PHE A 118 1.76 22.50 3.45
N ARG A 119 1.29 23.25 4.46
CA ARG A 119 -0.09 23.78 4.51
C ARG A 119 -1.14 22.66 4.37
N LEU A 120 -0.84 21.53 4.98
CA LEU A 120 -1.68 20.33 4.96
C LEU A 120 -2.26 20.06 6.35
N PRO A 121 -3.39 19.36 6.47
CA PRO A 121 -3.96 19.04 7.77
C PRO A 121 -3.17 17.96 8.50
N GLN A 122 -3.22 18.02 9.83
CA GLN A 122 -2.81 16.96 10.73
C GLN A 122 -3.88 15.86 10.75
N LEU A 123 -3.48 14.64 10.40
CA LEU A 123 -4.35 13.47 10.38
C LEU A 123 -3.98 12.53 11.54
N THR A 124 -4.87 12.38 12.52
CA THR A 124 -4.79 11.22 13.41
C THR A 124 -5.08 9.98 12.58
N GLU A 125 -4.29 8.92 12.70
CA GLU A 125 -4.48 7.70 11.90
C GLU A 125 -5.93 7.23 12.01
N ARG A 126 -6.68 7.43 10.92
CA ARG A 126 -8.08 7.09 10.86
C ARG A 126 -8.14 5.57 10.82
N ALA A 127 -8.81 4.97 11.81
CA ALA A 127 -9.11 3.53 11.86
C ALA A 127 -9.38 2.99 10.44
N PRO A 128 -8.85 1.81 10.08
CA PRO A 128 -8.82 1.31 8.72
C PRO A 128 -10.16 1.56 8.04
N ARG A 129 -10.17 2.41 7.00
CA ARG A 129 -11.39 2.72 6.26
C ARG A 129 -11.96 1.39 5.79
N GLN A 130 -13.05 0.95 6.42
CA GLN A 130 -13.76 -0.22 5.94
C GLN A 130 -14.12 0.07 4.49
N PRO A 131 -13.79 -0.84 3.55
CA PRO A 131 -14.10 -0.62 2.15
C PRO A 131 -15.58 -0.28 2.07
N ALA A 132 -15.88 0.91 1.55
CA ALA A 132 -17.26 1.37 1.44
C ALA A 132 -18.07 0.24 0.78
N PRO A 133 -19.19 -0.19 1.37
CA PRO A 133 -19.90 -1.36 0.91
C PRO A 133 -20.14 -1.17 -0.58
N ARG A 134 -19.53 -2.05 -1.39
CA ARG A 134 -19.63 -1.98 -2.84
C ARG A 134 -21.11 -1.89 -3.14
N ARG A 135 -21.58 -0.72 -3.60
CA ARG A 135 -22.96 -0.52 -4.02
C ARG A 135 -23.19 -1.57 -5.10
N ARG A 136 -23.78 -2.71 -4.73
CA ARG A 136 -24.25 -3.70 -5.70
C ARG A 136 -25.20 -2.88 -6.54
N ARG A 137 -24.73 -2.44 -7.72
CA ARG A 137 -25.58 -1.78 -8.70
C ARG A 137 -26.81 -2.66 -8.74
N ARG A 138 -27.99 -2.09 -8.45
CA ARG A 138 -29.25 -2.78 -8.72
C ARG A 138 -29.20 -3.03 -10.22
N ASN A 139 -28.69 -4.19 -10.61
CA ASN A 139 -28.59 -4.56 -12.01
C ASN A 139 -30.03 -4.61 -12.48
N ALA A 140 -30.48 -3.60 -13.20
CA ALA A 140 -31.81 -3.58 -13.81
C ALA A 140 -32.01 -4.80 -14.73
N ILE A 141 -30.89 -5.41 -15.15
CA ILE A 141 -30.82 -6.66 -15.90
C ILE A 141 -31.26 -7.88 -15.07
N ARG A 142 -31.20 -7.84 -13.73
CA ARG A 142 -31.65 -8.97 -12.86
C ARG A 142 -33.15 -9.26 -13.03
N ALA A 143 -33.96 -8.26 -13.34
CA ALA A 143 -35.38 -8.41 -13.61
C ALA A 143 -35.70 -8.71 -15.08
N ARG A 144 -34.71 -8.63 -15.98
CA ARG A 144 -34.90 -8.92 -17.39
C ARG A 144 -34.88 -10.44 -17.61
N ARG A 145 -35.85 -10.94 -18.37
CA ARG A 145 -35.88 -12.34 -18.81
C ARG A 145 -34.66 -12.61 -19.72
N PRO A 146 -33.78 -13.59 -19.39
CA PRO A 146 -32.67 -13.95 -20.26
C PRO A 146 -33.21 -14.45 -21.60
N LYS A 147 -32.81 -13.84 -22.73
CA LYS A 147 -33.23 -14.27 -24.08
C LYS A 147 -32.44 -15.49 -24.58
N PHE A 148 -31.24 -15.70 -24.03
CA PHE A 148 -30.38 -16.85 -24.32
C PHE A 148 -30.02 -17.52 -22.99
N LEU A 149 -30.84 -18.48 -22.57
CA LEU A 149 -30.38 -19.49 -21.62
C LEU A 149 -29.43 -20.39 -22.41
N VAL A 150 -28.15 -20.02 -22.47
CA VAL A 150 -27.10 -20.97 -22.86
C VAL A 150 -27.04 -21.98 -21.72
N ARG A 151 -27.98 -22.93 -21.72
CA ARG A 151 -27.85 -24.13 -20.92
C ARG A 151 -26.56 -24.75 -21.42
N ARG A 152 -25.50 -24.71 -20.61
CA ARG A 152 -24.41 -25.66 -20.79
C ARG A 152 -25.10 -27.03 -20.72
N ARG A 153 -25.25 -27.69 -21.88
CA ARG A 153 -25.65 -29.09 -21.91
C ARG A 153 -24.55 -29.80 -21.14
N ALA A 154 -24.88 -30.49 -20.05
CA ALA A 154 -23.91 -31.35 -19.40
C ALA A 154 -23.39 -32.30 -20.48
N GLY A 155 -22.06 -32.36 -20.65
CA GLY A 155 -21.47 -33.31 -21.59
C GLY A 155 -21.95 -34.71 -21.23
N VAL A 156 -22.42 -35.46 -22.21
CA VAL A 156 -22.66 -36.90 -22.02
C VAL A 156 -21.28 -37.53 -22.01
N GLN A 157 -20.93 -38.26 -20.94
CA GLN A 157 -19.73 -39.07 -20.96
C GLN A 157 -19.92 -40.14 -22.03
N LEU A 158 -19.07 -40.15 -23.06
CA LEU A 158 -19.14 -41.14 -24.14
C LEU A 158 -18.75 -42.54 -23.65
N ASN A 159 -17.98 -42.61 -22.56
CA ASN A 159 -17.53 -43.84 -21.90
C ASN A 159 -17.74 -43.71 -20.38
N GLU A 160 -17.87 -44.83 -19.67
CA GLU A 160 -17.84 -44.83 -18.20
C GLU A 160 -16.56 -44.16 -17.68
N ALA A 161 -16.69 -43.36 -16.63
CA ALA A 161 -15.54 -42.72 -15.98
C ALA A 161 -14.54 -43.80 -15.54
N SER A 162 -13.34 -43.78 -16.12
CA SER A 162 -12.26 -44.67 -15.70
C SER A 162 -11.83 -44.30 -14.28
N VAL A 163 -12.24 -45.11 -13.31
CA VAL A 163 -11.83 -44.97 -11.90
C VAL A 163 -10.60 -45.84 -11.68
N HIS A 164 -9.43 -45.21 -11.65
CA HIS A 164 -8.16 -45.87 -11.38
C HIS A 164 -8.02 -46.06 -9.86
N ARG A 165 -8.37 -47.25 -9.35
CA ARG A 165 -8.45 -47.54 -7.90
C ARG A 165 -7.10 -47.81 -7.23
N ASP A 166 -6.05 -48.11 -7.99
CA ASP A 166 -4.75 -48.54 -7.47
C ASP A 166 -3.59 -47.58 -7.82
N GLU A 167 -3.90 -46.39 -8.31
CA GLU A 167 -2.89 -45.37 -8.60
C GLU A 167 -2.56 -44.56 -7.34
N ARG A 168 -1.27 -44.31 -7.10
CA ARG A 168 -0.81 -43.48 -5.97
C ARG A 168 -0.98 -42.02 -6.33
N GLU A 169 -1.86 -41.33 -5.62
CA GLU A 169 -2.07 -39.89 -5.76
C GLU A 169 -0.76 -39.12 -5.46
N ILE A 170 -0.24 -38.40 -6.45
CA ILE A 170 0.94 -37.54 -6.29
C ILE A 170 0.48 -36.22 -5.69
N ILE A 171 0.45 -36.15 -4.37
CA ILE A 171 0.21 -34.90 -3.64
C ILE A 171 1.56 -34.19 -3.49
N ALA A 172 1.66 -32.97 -4.04
CA ALA A 172 2.79 -32.09 -3.75
C ALA A 172 2.76 -31.77 -2.25
N ARG A 173 3.78 -32.24 -1.51
CA ARG A 173 3.98 -31.87 -0.11
C ARG A 173 4.81 -30.59 -0.09
N ASP A 174 4.33 -29.60 0.67
CA ASP A 174 5.03 -28.34 0.97
C ASP A 174 6.37 -28.59 1.66
#